data_AF-A0AAN7C168-F1
#
_entry.id   AF-A0AAN7C168-F1
#
_cell.length_a   1.000
_cell.length_b   1.000
_cell.length_c   1.000
_cell.angle_alpha   90.00
_cell.angle_beta   90.00
_cell.angle_gamma   90.00
#
_symmetry.space_group_name_H-M   'P 1'
#
loop_
_entity.id
_entity.type
_entity.pdbx_description
1 polymer ?
#
loop_
_entity_poly.entity_id
_entity_poly.type
_entity_poly.pdbx_seq_one_letter_code
_entity_poly.pdbx_strand_id
1 'polypeptide(L)'
;MLHFTAEYDPSDDQPCPLDPRSRGSAIRLSWPYAGNSRRAVVAKLPSLVRNRNGAARNPHTHNARIVHVSYQDVELHYHLTRSPSKGCTRPVLELPLAWNPVNLEVGHRDLFQYFQRTASRSLATFGRDPTELGNTLIRIALASNTASATAVLQSLLALSALHRHDVSSQAVELKISALKALADASGTHIGTTDAIQHVAAGMLLCSFEIHQSSCTSGEWTCYLRGVKDVIQAAGLDNLPHDCDLAALLDWVYYHDVLARFSLRHWRREPTTYNSSASSSAAPSPSSISSTPASIRAEPSQAAPPALALIEQLSEVCDAIPDRLAPMTSANRDDYKTFIQVLDWRIRSMRVATTADDSADTPLLTELYQLAMLVYLNRATENLLNQWPRTQRQIDRAFAILAQLDSCDRQFPVFILGCEAKSDEQRAVVLDLTDRAEKGVSSRSFNHVRRLLQAIWAQDDLAEGDINYWDKLSYVIGCCRIMPTFV
;
A
#
# COMPACT_ATOMS: atom_id res chain seq x y z
N MET A 1 0.74 67.09 14.51
CA MET A 1 1.32 68.03 13.52
C MET A 1 0.63 67.71 12.19
N LEU A 2 -0.35 68.56 11.82
CA LEU A 2 -0.96 68.81 10.48
C LEU A 2 -1.48 67.58 9.68
N HIS A 3 -2.80 67.34 9.50
CA HIS A 3 -3.74 67.91 8.48
C HIS A 3 -3.20 67.87 7.04
N PHE A 4 -3.88 67.50 5.93
CA PHE A 4 -5.30 67.36 5.55
C PHE A 4 -5.41 66.48 4.26
N THR A 5 -6.65 66.16 3.86
CA THR A 5 -7.21 65.40 2.71
C THR A 5 -6.89 65.90 1.28
N ALA A 6 -7.11 65.04 0.26
CA ALA A 6 -7.79 65.32 -1.03
C ALA A 6 -7.66 64.08 -1.95
N GLU A 7 -8.75 63.41 -2.34
CA GLU A 7 -9.62 63.61 -3.52
C GLU A 7 -9.27 62.67 -4.69
N TYR A 8 -10.33 62.08 -5.24
CA TYR A 8 -10.37 61.14 -6.35
C TYR A 8 -10.92 61.93 -7.55
N ASP A 9 -10.20 61.97 -8.66
CA ASP A 9 -10.71 62.49 -9.94
C ASP A 9 -10.32 61.52 -11.08
N PRO A 10 -11.29 60.99 -11.86
CA PRO A 10 -11.04 60.03 -12.92
C PRO A 10 -10.95 60.75 -14.27
N SER A 11 -9.76 60.90 -14.83
CA SER A 11 -9.58 61.22 -16.25
C SER A 11 -8.12 61.11 -16.66
N ASP A 12 -7.72 59.96 -17.22
CA ASP A 12 -6.84 59.93 -18.39
C ASP A 12 -6.84 58.52 -19.00
N ASP A 13 -7.76 58.32 -19.93
CA ASP A 13 -7.70 57.25 -20.92
C ASP A 13 -6.73 57.68 -22.03
N GLN A 14 -5.52 57.13 -22.04
CA GLN A 14 -4.72 57.02 -23.27
C GLN A 14 -3.95 55.68 -23.32
N PRO A 15 -4.20 54.82 -24.32
CA PRO A 15 -3.45 53.58 -24.51
C PRO A 15 -2.12 53.83 -25.22
N CYS A 16 -1.04 53.26 -24.69
CA CYS A 16 0.25 53.15 -25.38
C CYS A 16 0.12 52.30 -26.67
N PRO A 17 0.82 52.63 -27.76
CA PRO A 17 0.69 51.92 -29.02
C PRO A 17 1.43 50.58 -28.99
N LEU A 18 0.72 49.50 -29.30
CA LEU A 18 1.26 48.16 -29.49
C LEU A 18 2.00 48.07 -30.84
N ASP A 19 3.28 47.70 -30.77
CA ASP A 19 4.09 47.28 -31.91
C ASP A 19 3.61 45.89 -32.41
N PRO A 20 3.17 45.72 -33.67
CA PRO A 20 2.57 44.48 -34.12
C PRO A 20 3.62 43.59 -34.77
N ARG A 21 4.44 42.89 -33.96
CA ARG A 21 5.26 41.75 -34.43
C ARG A 21 5.90 40.95 -33.29
N SER A 22 5.11 40.13 -32.60
CA SER A 22 5.62 38.86 -32.07
C SER A 22 4.54 37.79 -32.08
N ARG A 23 4.71 36.77 -32.93
CA ARG A 23 3.94 35.53 -32.87
C ARG A 23 4.59 34.67 -31.77
N GLY A 24 4.13 34.85 -30.54
CA GLY A 24 4.34 33.91 -29.46
C GLY A 24 2.98 33.51 -28.92
N SER A 25 2.66 32.21 -28.92
CA SER A 25 1.47 31.68 -28.27
C SER A 25 1.60 31.85 -26.76
N ALA A 26 1.34 33.06 -26.27
CA ALA A 26 1.20 33.31 -24.84
C ALA A 26 -0.09 32.62 -24.38
N ILE A 27 0.04 31.62 -23.51
CA ILE A 27 -1.08 31.02 -22.79
C ILE A 27 -1.75 32.15 -22.01
N ARG A 28 -2.86 32.65 -22.53
CA ARG A 28 -3.65 33.70 -21.88
C ARG A 28 -4.51 33.01 -20.83
N LEU A 29 -4.05 33.04 -19.58
CA LEU A 29 -4.86 32.61 -18.44
C LEU A 29 -6.07 33.54 -18.34
N SER A 30 -7.26 33.05 -18.66
CA SER A 30 -8.52 33.74 -18.40
C SER A 30 -9.07 33.30 -17.05
N TRP A 31 -9.55 34.26 -16.26
CA TRP A 31 -10.34 33.96 -15.07
C TRP A 31 -11.68 33.32 -15.48
N PRO A 32 -12.15 32.28 -14.77
CA PRO A 32 -13.42 31.66 -15.11
C PRO A 32 -14.59 32.59 -14.85
N TYR A 33 -15.62 32.47 -15.69
CA TYR A 33 -16.88 33.21 -15.56
C TYR A 33 -17.59 32.88 -14.24
N ALA A 34 -18.33 33.86 -13.70
CA ALA A 34 -19.17 33.68 -12.52
C ALA A 34 -20.14 32.51 -12.72
N GLY A 35 -19.99 31.45 -11.92
CA GLY A 35 -20.78 30.20 -12.01
C GLY A 35 -19.94 28.92 -12.14
N ASN A 36 -18.64 29.02 -12.36
CA ASN A 36 -17.75 27.85 -12.38
C ASN A 36 -17.37 27.42 -10.95
N SER A 37 -18.02 26.37 -10.42
CA SER A 37 -17.76 25.81 -9.09
C SER A 37 -16.42 25.10 -8.97
N ARG A 38 -15.69 24.89 -10.07
CA ARG A 38 -14.58 23.93 -10.12
C ARG A 38 -13.30 24.31 -9.36
N ARG A 39 -13.15 25.50 -8.74
CA ARG A 39 -11.88 25.83 -8.03
C ARG A 39 -11.94 26.69 -6.75
N ALA A 40 -13.08 26.91 -6.12
CA ALA A 40 -13.06 27.55 -4.79
C ALA A 40 -14.26 27.18 -3.92
N VAL A 41 -14.06 26.26 -2.98
CA VAL A 41 -14.85 26.21 -1.75
C VAL A 41 -14.07 26.98 -0.69
N VAL A 42 -14.44 28.24 -0.45
CA VAL A 42 -13.94 28.97 0.71
C VAL A 42 -14.82 28.56 1.89
N ALA A 43 -14.28 27.74 2.80
CA ALA A 43 -14.95 27.45 4.05
C ALA A 43 -15.15 28.76 4.82
N LYS A 44 -16.42 29.16 5.01
CA LYS A 44 -16.74 30.19 6.00
C LYS A 44 -16.55 29.56 7.38
N LEU A 45 -15.57 30.05 8.12
CA LEU A 45 -15.34 29.65 9.50
C LEU A 45 -16.65 29.78 10.28
N PRO A 46 -17.13 28.74 10.99
CA PRO A 46 -18.20 28.91 11.95
C PRO A 46 -17.73 29.93 12.98
N SER A 47 -18.48 31.02 13.12
CA SER A 47 -18.30 31.97 14.21
C SER A 47 -18.38 31.18 15.52
N LEU A 48 -17.25 31.11 16.22
CA LEU A 48 -17.14 30.49 17.55
C LEU A 48 -18.21 31.07 18.47
N VAL A 49 -19.25 30.28 18.74
CA VAL A 49 -20.15 30.54 19.86
C VAL A 49 -19.33 30.28 21.12
N ARG A 50 -18.92 31.38 21.75
CA ARG A 50 -18.21 31.40 23.04
C ARG A 50 -19.14 30.87 24.12
N ASN A 51 -19.09 29.57 24.40
CA ASN A 51 -19.79 29.00 25.54
C ASN A 51 -18.98 29.30 26.82
N ARG A 52 -19.57 30.11 27.70
CA ARG A 52 -19.18 30.24 29.11
C ARG A 52 -19.48 28.90 29.78
N ASN A 53 -18.47 28.07 30.00
CA ASN A 53 -18.24 27.28 31.22
C ASN A 53 -17.09 26.30 30.95
N GLY A 54 -16.08 26.35 31.82
CA GLY A 54 -14.78 25.73 31.62
C GLY A 54 -14.80 24.20 31.70
N ALA A 55 -14.31 23.57 30.64
CA ALA A 55 -13.52 22.35 30.68
C ALA A 55 -12.60 22.39 29.45
N ALA A 56 -11.31 22.64 29.66
CA ALA A 56 -10.31 22.68 28.60
C ALA A 56 -10.08 21.25 28.09
N ARG A 57 -10.72 20.92 26.95
CA ARG A 57 -10.38 19.73 26.17
C ARG A 57 -9.33 20.15 25.14
N ASN A 58 -8.13 19.61 25.29
CA ASN A 58 -6.93 19.94 24.52
C ASN A 58 -7.17 19.68 23.00
N PRO A 59 -7.07 20.69 22.12
CA PRO A 59 -7.17 20.45 20.68
C PRO A 59 -5.76 20.22 20.11
N HIS A 60 -5.32 18.96 20.07
CA HIS A 60 -4.19 18.58 19.21
C HIS A 60 -4.69 18.46 17.76
N THR A 61 -5.07 19.58 17.17
CA THR A 61 -5.31 19.72 15.73
C THR A 61 -4.29 20.71 15.20
N HIS A 62 -3.03 20.27 15.06
CA HIS A 62 -2.05 21.04 14.31
C HIS A 62 -2.03 20.51 12.87
N ASN A 63 -2.45 21.37 11.93
CA ASN A 63 -2.44 21.23 10.46
C ASN A 63 -3.59 20.50 9.73
N ALA A 64 -4.85 20.74 10.11
CA ALA A 64 -5.95 20.54 9.15
C ALA A 64 -6.04 21.75 8.18
N ARG A 65 -5.33 21.68 7.05
CA ARG A 65 -5.64 22.47 5.84
C ARG A 65 -5.74 21.51 4.68
N ILE A 66 -6.95 21.02 4.39
CA ILE A 66 -7.16 20.07 3.30
C ILE A 66 -7.88 20.81 2.17
N VAL A 67 -7.07 21.36 1.26
CA VAL A 67 -7.31 21.31 -0.19
C VAL A 67 -5.93 21.17 -0.81
N HIS A 68 -5.55 19.95 -1.19
CA HIS A 68 -4.31 19.66 -1.91
C HIS A 68 -4.64 18.96 -3.23
N VAL A 69 -5.21 19.71 -4.17
CA VAL A 69 -5.33 19.25 -5.56
C VAL A 69 -4.17 19.86 -6.35
N SER A 70 -3.23 19.02 -6.78
CA SER A 70 -2.10 19.42 -7.61
C SER A 70 -2.45 19.37 -9.10
N TYR A 71 -1.55 19.89 -9.95
CA TYR A 71 -1.66 19.71 -11.40
C TYR A 71 -1.68 18.22 -11.80
N GLN A 72 -0.90 17.38 -11.11
CA GLN A 72 -0.83 15.94 -11.41
C GLN A 72 -2.17 15.25 -11.12
N ASP A 73 -2.87 15.65 -10.06
CA ASP A 73 -4.20 15.10 -9.72
C ASP A 73 -5.24 15.46 -10.78
N VAL A 74 -5.15 16.67 -11.34
CA VAL A 74 -6.02 17.13 -12.43
C VAL A 74 -5.73 16.39 -13.73
N GLU A 75 -4.45 16.17 -14.06
CA GLU A 75 -4.04 15.36 -15.22
C GLU A 75 -4.53 13.92 -15.07
N LEU A 76 -4.32 13.31 -13.89
CA LEU A 76 -4.84 12.00 -13.51
C LEU A 76 -6.36 11.93 -13.71
N HIS A 77 -7.10 12.95 -13.27
CA HIS A 77 -8.54 13.02 -13.43
C HIS A 77 -9.00 13.08 -14.89
N TYR A 78 -8.32 13.88 -15.73
CA TYR A 78 -8.66 13.95 -17.15
C TYR A 78 -8.47 12.61 -17.86
N HIS A 79 -7.45 11.85 -17.49
CA HIS A 79 -7.21 10.53 -18.06
C HIS A 79 -8.17 9.46 -17.52
N LEU A 80 -8.59 9.56 -16.26
CA LEU A 80 -9.59 8.67 -15.68
C LEU A 80 -10.97 8.88 -16.31
N THR A 81 -11.33 10.13 -16.60
CA THR A 81 -12.66 10.48 -17.12
C THR A 81 -12.77 10.47 -18.64
N ARG A 82 -11.67 10.62 -19.38
CA ARG A 82 -11.65 10.51 -20.85
C ARG A 82 -11.21 9.13 -21.32
N SER A 83 -11.80 8.67 -22.43
CA SER A 83 -11.26 7.56 -23.21
C SER A 83 -9.80 7.88 -23.60
N PRO A 84 -8.84 6.95 -23.40
CA PRO A 84 -7.43 7.23 -23.64
C PRO A 84 -7.21 7.66 -25.09
N SER A 85 -6.86 8.93 -25.29
CA SER A 85 -6.43 9.40 -26.60
C SER A 85 -5.14 8.67 -26.97
N LYS A 86 -5.10 8.07 -28.16
CA LYS A 86 -3.91 7.38 -28.69
C LYS A 86 -2.67 8.28 -28.53
N GLY A 87 -1.70 7.83 -27.74
CA GLY A 87 -0.42 8.49 -27.55
C GLY A 87 -0.24 9.32 -26.26
N CYS A 88 -1.23 9.39 -25.36
CA CYS A 88 -1.02 10.09 -24.09
C CYS A 88 -0.37 9.16 -23.05
N THR A 89 0.81 9.54 -22.55
CA THR A 89 1.52 8.80 -21.50
C THR A 89 0.75 8.86 -20.19
N ARG A 90 0.47 7.69 -19.60
CA ARG A 90 -0.20 7.61 -18.29
C ARG A 90 0.65 8.35 -17.23
N PRO A 91 0.04 9.20 -16.40
CA PRO A 91 0.76 9.86 -15.31
C PRO A 91 1.36 8.82 -14.36
N VAL A 92 2.51 9.16 -13.77
CA VAL A 92 3.24 8.29 -12.84
C VAL A 92 3.14 8.90 -11.45
N LEU A 93 2.66 8.10 -10.50
CA LEU A 93 2.74 8.45 -9.08
C LEU A 93 4.14 8.11 -8.58
N GLU A 94 4.97 9.14 -8.46
CA GLU A 94 6.32 9.02 -7.90
C GLU A 94 6.29 9.07 -6.38
N LEU A 95 7.14 8.24 -5.77
CA LEU A 95 7.47 8.36 -4.36
C LEU A 95 8.92 8.84 -4.21
N PRO A 96 9.18 9.76 -3.28
CA PRO A 96 10.52 10.24 -3.00
C PRO A 96 11.36 9.10 -2.41
N LEU A 97 12.57 8.98 -2.94
CA LEU A 97 13.64 8.12 -2.42
C LEU A 97 14.22 8.78 -1.16
N ALA A 98 14.17 8.09 -0.02
CA ALA A 98 14.84 8.49 1.21
C ALA A 98 16.29 8.00 1.21
N TRP A 99 17.11 8.51 0.28
CA TRP A 99 18.53 8.15 0.21
C TRP A 99 19.32 8.82 1.33
N ASN A 100 20.06 8.03 2.09
CA ASN A 100 21.01 8.53 3.08
C ASN A 100 22.43 8.54 2.48
N PRO A 101 23.01 9.72 2.20
CA PRO A 101 24.33 9.83 1.57
C PRO A 101 25.48 9.56 2.56
N VAL A 102 25.21 9.38 3.85
CA VAL A 102 26.26 9.16 4.86
C VAL A 102 26.75 7.72 4.79
N ASN A 103 28.05 7.53 4.53
CA ASN A 103 28.70 6.23 4.66
C ASN A 103 28.85 5.86 6.14
N LEU A 104 27.90 5.08 6.64
CA LEU A 104 27.92 4.48 7.97
C LEU A 104 28.25 3.00 7.81
N GLU A 105 29.51 2.62 8.02
CA GLU A 105 29.89 1.21 8.13
C GLU A 105 29.76 0.76 9.58
N VAL A 106 28.63 0.13 9.91
CA VAL A 106 28.39 -0.47 11.22
C VAL A 106 28.85 -1.93 11.22
N GLY A 107 29.53 -2.38 12.27
CA GLY A 107 30.00 -3.77 12.35
C GLY A 107 28.84 -4.77 12.30
N HIS A 108 29.04 -5.92 11.66
CA HIS A 108 28.02 -6.98 11.54
C HIS A 108 27.44 -7.41 12.89
N ARG A 109 28.28 -7.44 13.94
CA ARG A 109 27.85 -7.76 15.31
C ARG A 109 26.79 -6.79 15.83
N ASP A 110 26.98 -5.50 15.59
CA ASP A 110 26.06 -4.45 16.06
C ASP A 110 24.75 -4.49 15.28
N LEU A 111 24.82 -4.73 13.95
CA LEU A 111 23.64 -4.93 13.11
C LEU A 111 22.85 -6.17 13.53
N PHE A 112 23.53 -7.28 13.81
CA PHE A 112 22.89 -8.51 14.29
C PHE A 112 22.20 -8.30 15.65
N GLN A 113 22.88 -7.64 16.59
CA GLN A 113 22.29 -7.31 17.89
C GLN A 113 21.10 -6.34 17.75
N TYR A 114 21.19 -5.39 16.82
CA TYR A 114 20.10 -4.48 16.50
C TYR A 114 18.91 -5.21 15.88
N PHE A 115 19.14 -6.21 15.02
CA PHE A 115 18.07 -7.06 14.51
C PHE A 115 17.30 -7.73 15.63
N GLN A 116 18.04 -8.42 16.52
CA GLN A 116 17.46 -9.18 17.62
C GLN A 116 16.60 -8.32 18.55
N ARG A 117 16.99 -7.06 18.77
CA ARG A 117 16.33 -6.16 19.73
C ARG A 117 15.28 -5.25 19.12
N THR A 118 15.44 -4.89 17.85
CA THR A 118 14.70 -3.78 17.24
C THR A 118 14.20 -4.14 15.84
N ALA A 119 15.07 -4.42 14.88
CA ALA A 119 14.65 -4.50 13.47
C ALA A 119 13.75 -5.71 13.16
N SER A 120 13.81 -6.79 13.94
CA SER A 120 12.87 -7.91 13.81
C SER A 120 11.41 -7.48 13.97
N ARG A 121 11.14 -6.44 14.77
CA ARG A 121 9.78 -5.92 15.02
C ARG A 121 9.17 -5.21 13.82
N SER A 122 9.97 -4.87 12.80
CA SER A 122 9.49 -4.31 11.54
C SER A 122 9.12 -5.36 10.50
N LEU A 123 9.25 -6.66 10.82
CA LEU A 123 8.79 -7.73 9.93
C LEU A 123 7.27 -7.69 9.85
N ALA A 124 6.73 -7.60 8.63
CA ALA A 124 5.30 -7.58 8.39
C ALA A 124 4.71 -8.99 8.58
N THR A 125 4.18 -9.28 9.76
CA THR A 125 3.56 -10.57 10.13
C THR A 125 2.07 -10.41 10.40
N PHE A 126 1.33 -11.52 10.36
CA PHE A 126 -0.08 -11.57 10.72
C PHE A 126 -0.36 -12.73 11.66
N GLY A 127 -0.96 -12.45 12.82
CA GLY A 127 -1.29 -13.48 13.83
C GLY A 127 -0.09 -14.10 14.57
N ARG A 128 1.15 -13.68 14.27
CA ARG A 128 2.38 -14.10 14.96
C ARG A 128 3.17 -12.88 15.42
N ASP A 129 3.84 -12.99 16.57
CA ASP A 129 4.74 -11.93 17.05
C ASP A 129 5.94 -11.80 16.09
N PRO A 130 6.21 -10.60 15.53
CA PRO A 130 7.37 -10.40 14.67
C PRO A 130 8.71 -10.70 15.38
N THR A 131 8.77 -10.60 16.72
CA THR A 131 9.96 -10.96 17.49
C THR A 131 10.22 -12.47 17.49
N GLU A 132 9.17 -13.28 17.60
CA GLU A 132 9.27 -14.74 17.48
C GLU A 132 9.76 -15.16 16.10
N LEU A 133 9.20 -14.58 15.03
CA LEU A 133 9.69 -14.80 13.68
C LEU A 133 11.16 -14.37 13.53
N GLY A 134 11.55 -13.22 14.10
CA GLY A 134 12.93 -12.78 14.15
C GLY A 134 13.86 -13.80 14.81
N ASN A 135 13.44 -14.40 15.93
CA ASN A 135 14.20 -15.44 16.62
C ASN A 135 14.30 -16.73 15.79
N THR A 136 13.23 -17.12 15.09
CA THR A 136 13.24 -18.22 14.11
C THR A 136 14.26 -17.95 12.99
N LEU A 137 14.26 -16.76 12.41
CA LEU A 137 15.21 -16.38 11.35
C LEU A 137 16.67 -16.39 11.84
N ILE A 138 16.92 -15.95 13.08
CA ILE A 138 18.24 -16.06 13.71
C ILE A 138 18.67 -17.53 13.82
N ARG A 139 17.80 -18.43 14.30
CA ARG A 139 18.12 -19.86 14.38
C ARG A 139 18.44 -20.45 13.02
N ILE A 140 17.65 -20.14 12.00
CA ILE A 140 17.87 -20.59 10.61
C ILE A 140 19.22 -20.10 10.06
N ALA A 141 19.56 -18.83 10.32
CA ALA A 141 20.82 -18.23 9.88
C ALA A 141 22.05 -18.86 10.55
N LEU A 142 21.92 -19.31 11.80
CA LEU A 142 23.01 -19.89 12.59
C LEU A 142 23.04 -21.43 12.56
N ALA A 143 22.10 -22.08 11.88
CA ALA A 143 21.97 -23.54 11.87
C ALA A 143 23.13 -24.25 11.16
N SER A 144 23.80 -23.58 10.21
CA SER A 144 24.90 -24.15 9.44
C SER A 144 25.83 -23.05 8.90
N ASN A 145 26.97 -23.45 8.34
CA ASN A 145 27.91 -22.56 7.64
C ASN A 145 27.79 -22.70 6.11
N THR A 146 26.61 -23.02 5.59
CA THR A 146 26.37 -23.15 4.15
C THR A 146 26.23 -21.77 3.48
N ALA A 147 26.31 -21.75 2.15
CA ALA A 147 26.01 -20.55 1.37
C ALA A 147 24.56 -20.08 1.60
N SER A 148 23.61 -21.00 1.73
CA SER A 148 22.21 -20.70 2.09
C SER A 148 22.08 -20.03 3.45
N ALA A 149 22.74 -20.55 4.49
CA ALA A 149 22.75 -19.93 5.83
C ALA A 149 23.38 -18.52 5.81
N THR A 150 24.48 -18.38 5.06
CA THR A 150 25.16 -17.11 4.84
C THR A 150 24.22 -16.10 4.18
N ALA A 151 23.42 -16.53 3.19
CA ALA A 151 22.43 -15.67 2.57
C ALA A 151 21.39 -15.14 3.57
N VAL A 152 20.88 -15.98 4.47
CA VAL A 152 19.94 -15.56 5.52
C VAL A 152 20.59 -14.51 6.43
N LEU A 153 21.81 -14.76 6.88
CA LEU A 153 22.55 -13.82 7.73
C LEU A 153 22.77 -12.48 7.03
N GLN A 154 23.22 -12.48 5.78
CA GLN A 154 23.45 -11.24 5.02
C GLN A 154 22.14 -10.47 4.78
N SER A 155 21.04 -11.15 4.47
CA SER A 155 19.72 -10.51 4.31
C SER A 155 19.21 -9.88 5.62
N LEU A 156 19.43 -10.55 6.75
CA LEU A 156 19.09 -10.05 8.09
C LEU A 156 19.89 -8.79 8.43
N LEU A 157 21.20 -8.80 8.15
CA LEU A 157 22.06 -7.63 8.34
C LEU A 157 21.66 -6.48 7.41
N ALA A 158 21.31 -6.78 6.15
CA ALA A 158 20.85 -5.79 5.17
C ALA A 158 19.57 -5.09 5.65
N LEU A 159 18.57 -5.86 6.10
CA LEU A 159 17.34 -5.31 6.67
C LEU A 159 17.60 -4.46 7.91
N SER A 160 18.58 -4.87 8.74
CA SER A 160 18.97 -4.12 9.94
C SER A 160 19.62 -2.78 9.62
N ALA A 161 20.52 -2.78 8.63
CA ALA A 161 21.17 -1.56 8.13
C ALA A 161 20.12 -0.61 7.54
N LEU A 162 19.20 -1.14 6.72
CA LEU A 162 18.10 -0.38 6.14
C LEU A 162 17.18 0.22 7.21
N HIS A 163 16.74 -0.58 8.19
CA HIS A 163 15.87 -0.13 9.27
C HIS A 163 16.53 0.94 10.15
N ARG A 164 17.85 0.90 10.31
CA ARG A 164 18.58 1.81 11.19
C ARG A 164 19.00 3.11 10.53
N HIS A 165 19.33 3.07 9.23
CA HIS A 165 20.04 4.15 8.54
C HIS A 165 19.39 4.54 7.21
N ASP A 166 18.18 4.06 6.93
CA ASP A 166 17.54 4.17 5.63
C ASP A 166 18.39 3.56 4.51
N VAL A 167 18.09 3.89 3.25
CA VAL A 167 18.86 3.36 2.12
C VAL A 167 20.27 3.96 2.14
N SER A 168 21.24 3.09 2.40
CA SER A 168 22.68 3.37 2.49
C SER A 168 23.49 2.38 1.65
N SER A 169 24.75 2.72 1.37
CA SER A 169 25.70 1.85 0.65
C SER A 169 25.83 0.48 1.32
N GLN A 170 26.03 0.45 2.64
CA GLN A 170 26.16 -0.79 3.42
C GLN A 170 24.92 -1.70 3.27
N ALA A 171 23.71 -1.15 3.38
CA ALA A 171 22.48 -1.93 3.24
C ALA A 171 22.38 -2.60 1.86
N VAL A 172 22.75 -1.88 0.80
CA VAL A 172 22.77 -2.39 -0.59
C VAL A 172 23.86 -3.43 -0.79
N GLU A 173 25.06 -3.23 -0.25
CA GLU A 173 26.17 -4.19 -0.34
C GLU A 173 25.86 -5.51 0.38
N LEU A 174 25.22 -5.44 1.53
CA LEU A 174 24.74 -6.62 2.26
C LEU A 174 23.65 -7.35 1.47
N LYS A 175 22.70 -6.62 0.84
CA LYS A 175 21.71 -7.19 -0.08
C LYS A 175 22.39 -7.92 -1.25
N ILE A 176 23.38 -7.29 -1.89
CA ILE A 176 24.16 -7.90 -2.99
C ILE A 176 24.89 -9.16 -2.51
N SER A 177 25.47 -9.12 -1.32
CA SER A 177 26.18 -10.26 -0.72
C SER A 177 25.23 -11.43 -0.44
N ALA A 178 24.02 -11.16 0.04
CA ALA A 178 22.99 -12.18 0.20
C ALA A 178 22.59 -12.83 -1.14
N LEU A 179 22.41 -12.03 -2.20
CA LEU A 179 22.08 -12.52 -3.53
C LEU A 179 23.19 -13.40 -4.13
N LYS A 180 24.46 -13.01 -3.94
CA LYS A 180 25.61 -13.83 -4.34
C LYS A 180 25.61 -15.17 -3.60
N ALA A 181 25.39 -15.16 -2.29
CA ALA A 181 25.34 -16.38 -1.49
C ALA A 181 24.17 -17.31 -1.91
N LEU A 182 23.00 -16.76 -2.27
CA LEU A 182 21.90 -17.55 -2.84
C LEU A 182 22.27 -18.15 -4.20
N ALA A 183 22.92 -17.37 -5.07
CA ALA A 183 23.35 -17.86 -6.38
C ALA A 183 24.38 -18.99 -6.24
N ASP A 184 25.34 -18.85 -5.34
CA ASP A 184 26.34 -19.88 -5.05
C ASP A 184 25.70 -21.15 -4.49
N ALA A 185 24.73 -21.02 -3.58
CA ALA A 185 23.98 -22.15 -3.02
C ALA A 185 23.15 -22.89 -4.08
N SER A 186 22.56 -22.14 -5.02
CA SER A 186 21.72 -22.67 -6.11
C SER A 186 22.49 -23.50 -7.14
N GLY A 187 23.83 -23.41 -7.17
CA GLY A 187 24.68 -24.25 -8.02
C GLY A 187 24.83 -25.70 -7.52
N THR A 188 24.28 -26.03 -6.36
CA THR A 188 24.36 -27.35 -5.72
C THR A 188 22.98 -27.95 -5.50
N HIS A 189 22.90 -29.25 -5.17
CA HIS A 189 21.62 -29.87 -4.83
C HIS A 189 21.09 -29.27 -3.52
N ILE A 190 20.00 -28.50 -3.61
CA ILE A 190 19.33 -27.87 -2.47
C ILE A 190 18.59 -28.95 -1.67
N GLY A 191 19.10 -29.30 -0.49
CA GLY A 191 18.38 -30.14 0.48
C GLY A 191 17.27 -29.37 1.19
N THR A 192 16.45 -30.06 1.99
CA THR A 192 15.34 -29.43 2.75
C THR A 192 15.81 -28.26 3.62
N THR A 193 16.92 -28.42 4.36
CA THR A 193 17.46 -27.35 5.21
C THR A 193 17.90 -26.13 4.39
N ASP A 194 18.56 -26.36 3.25
CA ASP A 194 18.96 -25.28 2.35
C ASP A 194 17.72 -24.60 1.75
N ALA A 195 16.66 -25.35 1.41
CA ALA A 195 15.41 -24.78 0.91
C ALA A 195 14.74 -23.87 1.95
N ILE A 196 14.69 -24.29 3.23
CA ILE A 196 14.18 -23.45 4.33
C ILE A 196 15.01 -22.15 4.44
N GLN A 197 16.34 -22.26 4.33
CA GLN A 197 17.23 -21.10 4.34
C GLN A 197 17.01 -20.19 3.12
N HIS A 198 16.78 -20.74 1.93
CA HIS A 198 16.41 -19.97 0.74
C HIS A 198 15.09 -19.21 0.92
N VAL A 199 14.07 -19.86 1.49
CA VAL A 199 12.78 -19.24 1.81
C VAL A 199 12.97 -18.07 2.78
N ALA A 200 13.70 -18.28 3.87
CA ALA A 200 13.99 -17.26 4.87
C ALA A 200 14.75 -16.06 4.28
N ALA A 201 15.82 -16.33 3.51
CA ALA A 201 16.61 -15.29 2.85
C ALA A 201 15.78 -14.51 1.83
N GLY A 202 14.95 -15.20 1.03
CA GLY A 202 14.06 -14.58 0.05
C GLY A 202 13.00 -13.69 0.69
N MET A 203 12.40 -14.12 1.81
CA MET A 203 11.42 -13.29 2.53
C MET A 203 12.05 -12.10 3.26
N LEU A 204 13.29 -12.21 3.75
CA LEU A 204 14.04 -11.07 4.28
C LEU A 204 14.37 -10.06 3.18
N LEU A 205 14.76 -10.52 1.98
CA LEU A 205 14.97 -9.65 0.81
C LEU A 205 13.67 -9.01 0.33
N CYS A 206 12.55 -9.75 0.36
CA CYS A 206 11.21 -9.21 0.11
C CYS A 206 10.89 -8.09 1.12
N SER A 207 11.16 -8.32 2.40
CA SER A 207 10.95 -7.33 3.46
C SER A 207 11.84 -6.11 3.33
N PHE A 208 13.10 -6.29 2.91
CA PHE A 208 14.02 -5.20 2.59
C PHE A 208 13.42 -4.27 1.53
N GLU A 209 12.90 -4.83 0.44
CA GLU A 209 12.26 -4.07 -0.63
C GLU A 209 10.97 -3.35 -0.17
N ILE A 210 10.20 -4.00 0.69
CA ILE A 210 8.91 -3.47 1.18
C ILE A 210 9.11 -2.38 2.24
N HIS A 211 10.11 -2.49 3.09
CA HIS A 211 10.32 -1.65 4.28
C HIS A 211 10.34 -0.15 3.93
N GLN A 212 11.05 0.19 2.86
CA GLN A 212 11.06 1.52 2.26
C GLN A 212 10.66 1.40 0.79
N SER A 213 9.40 1.05 0.58
CA SER A 213 8.76 0.81 -0.71
C SER A 213 9.02 1.86 -1.81
N SER A 214 9.42 3.09 -1.47
CA SER A 214 9.81 4.14 -2.44
C SER A 214 11.26 4.06 -2.93
N CYS A 215 12.06 3.15 -2.38
CA CYS A 215 13.51 3.25 -2.43
C CYS A 215 14.24 2.08 -3.08
N THR A 216 13.52 1.12 -3.66
CA THR A 216 14.12 -0.13 -4.14
C THR A 216 13.75 -0.46 -5.59
N SER A 217 14.35 -1.51 -6.14
CA SER A 217 14.22 -1.94 -7.54
C SER A 217 12.80 -2.41 -7.90
N GLY A 218 11.90 -2.55 -6.92
CA GLY A 218 10.55 -3.10 -7.09
C GLY A 218 10.57 -4.63 -7.21
N GLU A 219 11.65 -5.27 -6.76
CA GLU A 219 11.91 -6.70 -6.93
C GLU A 219 11.22 -7.58 -5.90
N TRP A 220 10.50 -6.99 -4.93
CA TRP A 220 9.83 -7.74 -3.87
C TRP A 220 8.92 -8.85 -4.42
N THR A 221 8.24 -8.60 -5.54
CA THR A 221 7.40 -9.61 -6.22
C THR A 221 8.20 -10.76 -6.82
N CYS A 222 9.44 -10.50 -7.25
CA CYS A 222 10.35 -11.52 -7.74
C CYS A 222 10.84 -12.40 -6.58
N TYR A 223 11.17 -11.80 -5.43
CA TYR A 223 11.54 -12.57 -4.24
C TYR A 223 10.40 -13.44 -3.75
N LEU A 224 9.19 -12.87 -3.64
CA LEU A 224 8.01 -13.63 -3.23
C LEU A 224 7.67 -14.77 -4.21
N ARG A 225 7.81 -14.55 -5.52
CA ARG A 225 7.65 -15.61 -6.53
C ARG A 225 8.70 -16.71 -6.35
N GLY A 226 9.97 -16.34 -6.27
CA GLY A 226 11.07 -17.30 -6.13
C GLY A 226 10.96 -18.14 -4.85
N VAL A 227 10.52 -17.54 -3.75
CA VAL A 227 10.24 -18.27 -2.50
C VAL A 227 9.19 -19.36 -2.70
N LYS A 228 8.09 -19.05 -3.41
CA LYS A 228 7.03 -20.04 -3.69
C LYS A 228 7.51 -21.15 -4.63
N ASP A 229 8.34 -20.81 -5.62
CA ASP A 229 8.96 -21.80 -6.51
C ASP A 229 9.86 -22.77 -5.71
N VAL A 230 10.64 -22.25 -4.74
CA VAL A 230 11.47 -23.07 -3.85
C VAL A 230 10.63 -23.98 -2.94
N ILE A 231 9.57 -23.43 -2.33
CA ILE A 231 8.64 -24.18 -1.48
C ILE A 231 8.06 -25.38 -2.25
N GLN A 232 7.56 -25.12 -3.46
CA GLN A 232 6.99 -26.18 -4.30
C GLN A 232 8.05 -27.20 -4.73
N ALA A 233 9.19 -26.74 -5.22
CA ALA A 233 10.25 -27.61 -5.74
C ALA A 233 10.84 -28.52 -4.64
N ALA A 234 10.98 -28.02 -3.42
CA ALA A 234 11.46 -28.79 -2.26
C ALA A 234 10.34 -29.54 -1.51
N GLY A 235 9.07 -29.35 -1.91
CA GLY A 235 7.91 -29.99 -1.30
C GLY A 235 7.68 -29.59 0.16
N LEU A 236 8.05 -28.36 0.55
CA LEU A 236 8.03 -27.93 1.95
C LEU A 236 6.61 -27.92 2.54
N ASP A 237 5.59 -27.63 1.75
CA ASP A 237 4.19 -27.62 2.17
C ASP A 237 3.67 -29.02 2.58
N ASN A 238 4.32 -30.07 2.09
CA ASN A 238 3.94 -31.46 2.35
C ASN A 238 4.70 -32.08 3.54
N LEU A 239 5.70 -31.38 4.07
CA LEU A 239 6.48 -31.88 5.19
C LEU A 239 5.73 -31.70 6.51
N PRO A 240 6.04 -32.51 7.54
CA PRO A 240 5.65 -32.21 8.90
C PRO A 240 6.24 -30.84 9.30
N HIS A 241 5.37 -29.93 9.74
CA HIS A 241 5.77 -28.57 10.09
C HIS A 241 6.25 -28.54 11.53
N ASP A 242 7.52 -28.21 11.74
CA ASP A 242 7.94 -27.68 13.03
C ASP A 242 7.49 -26.22 13.20
N CYS A 243 7.72 -25.64 14.37
CA CYS A 243 7.31 -24.26 14.65
C CYS A 243 8.01 -23.23 13.74
N ASP A 244 9.23 -23.52 13.28
CA ASP A 244 10.05 -22.59 12.51
C ASP A 244 9.59 -22.57 11.05
N LEU A 245 9.37 -23.74 10.45
CA LEU A 245 8.81 -23.86 9.10
C LEU A 245 7.37 -23.33 9.05
N ALA A 246 6.54 -23.62 10.05
CA ALA A 246 5.17 -23.11 10.11
C ALA A 246 5.13 -21.57 10.11
N ALA A 247 5.99 -20.93 10.92
CA ALA A 247 6.08 -19.48 10.98
C ALA A 247 6.53 -18.85 9.65
N LEU A 248 7.47 -19.50 8.94
CA LEU A 248 7.90 -19.06 7.62
C LEU A 248 6.79 -19.18 6.57
N LEU A 249 6.10 -20.33 6.50
CA LEU A 249 5.05 -20.54 5.50
C LEU A 249 3.87 -19.59 5.72
N ASP A 250 3.45 -19.35 6.96
CA ASP A 250 2.41 -18.36 7.26
C ASP A 250 2.83 -16.94 6.87
N TRP A 251 4.12 -16.63 7.02
CA TRP A 251 4.67 -15.34 6.60
C TRP A 251 4.62 -15.20 5.08
N VAL A 252 5.00 -16.23 4.33
CA VAL A 252 4.88 -16.27 2.86
C VAL A 252 3.41 -16.15 2.43
N TYR A 253 2.52 -16.89 3.08
CA TYR A 253 1.09 -16.88 2.82
C TYR A 253 0.49 -15.47 2.96
N TYR A 254 0.79 -14.80 4.08
CA TYR A 254 0.33 -13.43 4.31
C TYR A 254 0.74 -12.49 3.17
N HIS A 255 2.02 -12.51 2.79
CA HIS A 255 2.52 -11.64 1.72
C HIS A 255 1.92 -12.00 0.35
N ASP A 256 1.70 -13.29 0.06
CA ASP A 256 1.07 -13.74 -1.18
C ASP A 256 -0.38 -13.26 -1.33
N VAL A 257 -1.18 -13.35 -0.27
CA VAL A 257 -2.57 -12.85 -0.29
C VAL A 257 -2.61 -11.35 -0.56
N LEU A 258 -1.77 -10.57 0.11
CA LEU A 258 -1.74 -9.11 -0.06
C LEU A 258 -1.17 -8.71 -1.43
N ALA A 259 -0.19 -9.45 -1.95
CA ALA A 259 0.31 -9.26 -3.30
C ALA A 259 -0.79 -9.47 -4.36
N ARG A 260 -1.68 -10.45 -4.18
CA ARG A 260 -2.83 -10.66 -5.07
C ARG A 260 -3.79 -9.48 -5.06
N PHE A 261 -4.04 -8.87 -3.92
CA PHE A 261 -4.82 -7.63 -3.85
C PHE A 261 -4.17 -6.51 -4.68
N SER A 262 -2.86 -6.26 -4.48
CA SER A 262 -2.14 -5.24 -5.25
C SER A 262 -2.15 -5.51 -6.75
N LEU A 263 -1.82 -6.74 -7.16
CA LEU A 263 -1.71 -7.13 -8.57
C LEU A 263 -3.01 -6.91 -9.34
N ARG A 264 -4.15 -7.07 -8.67
CA ARG A 264 -5.48 -6.92 -9.26
C ARG A 264 -5.78 -5.50 -9.69
N HIS A 265 -5.28 -4.52 -8.94
CA HIS A 265 -5.44 -3.10 -9.25
C HIS A 265 -4.25 -2.51 -10.01
N TRP A 266 -3.07 -3.11 -9.92
CA TRP A 266 -1.86 -2.58 -10.56
C TRP A 266 -1.74 -2.92 -12.06
N ARG A 267 -2.59 -3.80 -12.60
CA ARG A 267 -2.52 -4.21 -14.02
C ARG A 267 -2.46 -3.01 -14.95
N ARG A 268 -1.30 -2.85 -15.60
CA ARG A 268 -1.11 -1.88 -16.67
C ARG A 268 -1.65 -2.53 -17.93
N GLU A 269 -2.69 -1.96 -18.52
CA GLU A 269 -3.13 -2.43 -19.84
C GLU A 269 -1.90 -2.47 -20.76
N PRO A 270 -1.65 -3.62 -21.42
CA PRO A 270 -0.57 -3.68 -22.39
C PRO A 270 -0.93 -2.66 -23.46
N THR A 271 -0.13 -1.59 -23.52
CA THR A 271 -0.19 -0.66 -24.64
C THR A 271 0.00 -1.50 -25.90
N THR A 272 -1.08 -1.69 -26.64
CA THR A 272 -1.11 -2.38 -27.93
C THR A 272 -0.44 -1.47 -28.95
N TYR A 273 0.86 -1.27 -28.78
CA TYR A 273 1.71 -0.80 -29.84
C TYR A 273 2.04 -2.02 -30.69
N ASN A 274 1.46 -2.06 -31.89
CA ASN A 274 1.97 -2.88 -32.99
C ASN A 274 3.40 -2.42 -33.29
N SER A 275 4.38 -2.94 -32.57
CA SER A 275 5.80 -2.72 -32.88
C SER A 275 6.30 -3.84 -33.78
N SER A 276 5.97 -3.73 -35.06
CA SER A 276 6.83 -4.26 -36.12
C SER A 276 8.07 -3.37 -36.22
N ALA A 277 9.09 -3.60 -35.39
CA ALA A 277 10.44 -3.11 -35.63
C ALA A 277 11.45 -3.80 -34.69
N SER A 278 12.35 -4.55 -35.31
CA SER A 278 13.62 -5.04 -34.77
C SER A 278 14.41 -3.94 -34.05
N SER A 279 14.78 -4.15 -32.79
CA SER A 279 16.07 -3.69 -32.25
C SER A 279 16.36 -4.38 -30.92
N SER A 280 17.60 -4.82 -30.79
CA SER A 280 18.22 -5.34 -29.57
C SER A 280 18.22 -4.27 -28.48
N ALA A 281 17.25 -4.33 -27.58
CA ALA A 281 17.23 -3.57 -26.33
C ALA A 281 17.05 -4.54 -25.17
N ALA A 282 17.78 -4.28 -24.08
CA ALA A 282 17.79 -5.05 -22.85
C ALA A 282 16.37 -5.39 -22.36
N PRO A 283 16.16 -6.53 -21.67
CA PRO A 283 14.84 -6.95 -21.23
C PRO A 283 14.23 -5.88 -20.32
N SER A 284 13.22 -5.18 -20.83
CA SER A 284 12.38 -4.29 -20.04
C SER A 284 11.72 -5.10 -18.91
N PRO A 285 11.65 -4.60 -17.67
CA PRO A 285 11.01 -5.29 -16.54
C PRO A 285 9.47 -5.45 -16.69
N SER A 286 8.92 -5.08 -17.85
CA SER A 286 7.49 -5.11 -18.18
C SER A 286 6.97 -6.47 -18.66
N SER A 287 7.80 -7.52 -18.73
CA SER A 287 7.37 -8.86 -19.17
C SER A 287 6.60 -9.65 -18.10
N ILE A 288 6.35 -9.08 -16.91
CA ILE A 288 5.71 -9.78 -15.77
C ILE A 288 4.16 -9.67 -15.83
N SER A 289 3.59 -8.94 -16.78
CA SER A 289 2.17 -8.55 -16.76
C SER A 289 1.17 -9.60 -17.23
N SER A 290 1.56 -10.84 -17.54
CA SER A 290 0.58 -11.87 -17.92
C SER A 290 1.14 -13.28 -17.75
N THR A 291 1.02 -13.82 -16.53
CA THR A 291 1.01 -15.27 -16.32
C THR A 291 -0.19 -15.67 -15.45
N PRO A 292 -1.15 -16.43 -16.02
CA PRO A 292 -2.14 -17.19 -15.26
C PRO A 292 -1.43 -18.37 -14.59
N ALA A 293 -1.79 -18.65 -13.33
CA ALA A 293 -1.25 -19.72 -12.47
C ALA A 293 0.17 -19.46 -11.88
N SER A 294 0.31 -18.40 -11.09
CA SER A 294 1.33 -18.41 -10.02
C SER A 294 0.94 -19.48 -9.00
N ILE A 295 1.92 -20.27 -8.55
CA ILE A 295 1.80 -21.13 -7.36
C ILE A 295 1.26 -20.25 -6.22
N ARG A 296 0.21 -20.73 -5.56
CA ARG A 296 -0.37 -20.10 -4.38
C ARG A 296 0.40 -20.59 -3.17
N ALA A 297 0.72 -19.67 -2.27
CA ALA A 297 1.14 -20.09 -0.94
C ALA A 297 -0.08 -20.65 -0.21
N GLU A 298 0.14 -21.62 0.66
CA GLU A 298 -0.88 -22.18 1.54
C GLU A 298 -0.51 -21.85 3.00
N PRO A 299 -1.50 -21.71 3.90
CA PRO A 299 -1.24 -21.54 5.32
C PRO A 299 -0.62 -22.82 5.89
N SER A 300 0.20 -22.68 6.93
CA SER A 300 0.78 -23.84 7.60
C SER A 300 -0.28 -24.64 8.37
N GLN A 301 0.00 -25.92 8.63
CA GLN A 301 -0.87 -26.78 9.44
C GLN A 301 -1.04 -26.30 10.90
N ALA A 302 -0.13 -25.44 11.36
CA ALA A 302 -0.14 -24.84 12.70
C ALA A 302 -0.40 -23.32 12.65
N ALA A 303 -1.16 -22.87 11.65
CA ALA A 303 -1.50 -21.46 11.48
C ALA A 303 -2.24 -20.90 12.70
N PRO A 304 -1.90 -19.67 13.14
CA PRO A 304 -2.59 -19.03 14.25
C PRO A 304 -4.05 -18.72 13.88
N PRO A 305 -4.99 -18.72 14.83
CA PRO A 305 -6.42 -18.47 14.56
C PRO A 305 -6.71 -17.16 13.82
N ALA A 306 -5.89 -16.13 14.02
CA ALA A 306 -6.03 -14.87 13.31
C ALA A 306 -5.87 -15.02 11.79
N LEU A 307 -5.05 -15.96 11.31
CA LEU A 307 -4.80 -16.17 9.88
C LEU A 307 -6.07 -16.52 9.08
N ALA A 308 -7.13 -16.97 9.75
CA ALA A 308 -8.46 -17.13 9.15
C ALA A 308 -8.98 -15.84 8.48
N LEU A 309 -8.60 -14.65 8.97
CA LEU A 309 -8.92 -13.37 8.30
C LEU A 309 -8.23 -13.25 6.94
N ILE A 310 -6.99 -13.72 6.85
CA ILE A 310 -6.20 -13.69 5.61
C ILE A 310 -6.74 -14.74 4.63
N GLU A 311 -7.21 -15.89 5.11
CA GLU A 311 -7.94 -16.85 4.29
C GLU A 311 -9.23 -16.25 3.71
N GLN A 312 -10.01 -15.49 4.50
CA GLN A 312 -11.18 -14.80 3.92
C GLN A 312 -10.78 -13.72 2.93
N LEU A 313 -9.69 -12.99 3.19
CA LEU A 313 -9.19 -12.00 2.23
C LEU A 313 -8.74 -12.67 0.92
N SER A 314 -8.17 -13.87 1.01
CA SER A 314 -7.83 -14.71 -0.14
C SER A 314 -9.06 -15.01 -0.99
N GLU A 315 -10.16 -15.45 -0.34
CA GLU A 315 -11.44 -15.71 -1.00
C GLU A 315 -12.04 -14.44 -1.60
N VAL A 316 -11.99 -13.30 -0.90
CA VAL A 316 -12.46 -12.00 -1.42
C VAL A 316 -11.68 -11.58 -2.65
N CYS A 317 -10.36 -11.77 -2.65
CA CYS A 317 -9.53 -11.49 -3.81
C CYS A 317 -9.96 -12.33 -5.02
N ASP A 318 -10.26 -13.62 -4.82
CA ASP A 318 -10.66 -14.52 -5.90
C ASP A 318 -12.10 -14.33 -6.35
N ALA A 319 -12.96 -13.84 -5.45
CA ALA A 319 -14.37 -13.58 -5.70
C ALA A 319 -14.59 -12.46 -6.72
N ILE A 320 -13.72 -11.44 -6.75
CA ILE A 320 -13.98 -10.27 -7.59
C ILE A 320 -13.56 -10.57 -9.04
N PRO A 321 -14.51 -10.58 -10.00
CA PRO A 321 -14.25 -10.99 -11.37
C PRO A 321 -13.40 -9.96 -12.12
N ASP A 322 -12.65 -10.45 -13.09
CA ASP A 322 -12.04 -9.60 -14.11
C ASP A 322 -13.16 -9.01 -14.98
N ARG A 323 -13.29 -7.67 -15.01
CA ARG A 323 -14.39 -6.96 -15.71
C ARG A 323 -14.50 -7.30 -17.21
N LEU A 324 -13.46 -7.89 -17.79
CA LEU A 324 -13.38 -8.25 -19.19
C LEU A 324 -14.25 -9.47 -19.57
N ALA A 325 -14.78 -10.23 -18.60
CA ALA A 325 -15.57 -11.43 -18.86
C ALA A 325 -17.10 -11.15 -18.86
N PRO A 326 -17.81 -11.27 -20.01
CA PRO A 326 -19.26 -11.19 -20.03
C PRO A 326 -19.89 -12.38 -19.29
N MET A 327 -20.75 -12.10 -18.31
CA MET A 327 -21.49 -13.09 -17.54
C MET A 327 -22.88 -13.33 -18.11
N THR A 328 -23.31 -14.60 -18.21
CA THR A 328 -24.71 -14.95 -18.48
C THR A 328 -25.61 -14.63 -17.27
N SER A 329 -26.93 -14.57 -17.46
CA SER A 329 -27.88 -14.31 -16.36
C SER A 329 -27.82 -15.38 -15.27
N ALA A 330 -27.75 -16.67 -15.63
CA ALA A 330 -27.63 -17.78 -14.67
C ALA A 330 -26.33 -17.68 -13.85
N ASN A 331 -25.19 -17.44 -14.52
CA ASN A 331 -23.91 -17.28 -13.84
C ASN A 331 -23.90 -16.09 -12.88
N ARG A 332 -24.69 -15.04 -13.16
CA ARG A 332 -24.82 -13.86 -12.29
C ARG A 332 -25.56 -14.17 -10.98
N ASP A 333 -26.58 -15.02 -11.02
CA ASP A 333 -27.33 -15.41 -9.82
C ASP A 333 -26.52 -16.37 -8.92
N ASP A 334 -25.79 -17.32 -9.52
CA ASP A 334 -24.84 -18.18 -8.80
C ASP A 334 -23.73 -17.34 -8.16
N TYR A 335 -23.16 -16.40 -8.92
CA TYR A 335 -22.18 -15.44 -8.43
C TYR A 335 -22.73 -14.60 -7.27
N LYS A 336 -23.95 -14.08 -7.38
CA LYS A 336 -24.60 -13.32 -6.30
C LYS A 336 -24.76 -14.18 -5.04
N THR A 337 -25.15 -15.44 -5.19
CA THR A 337 -25.27 -16.39 -4.07
C THR A 337 -23.93 -16.63 -3.40
N PHE A 338 -22.88 -16.83 -4.19
CA PHE A 338 -21.50 -16.97 -3.68
C PHE A 338 -21.07 -15.72 -2.88
N ILE A 339 -21.32 -14.52 -3.39
CA ILE A 339 -21.00 -13.26 -2.68
C ILE A 339 -21.82 -13.11 -1.38
N GLN A 340 -23.08 -13.57 -1.35
CA GLN A 340 -23.87 -13.61 -0.11
C GLN A 340 -23.27 -14.54 0.95
N VAL A 341 -22.81 -15.72 0.53
CA VAL A 341 -22.15 -16.68 1.42
C VAL A 341 -20.86 -16.08 1.97
N LEU A 342 -20.04 -15.44 1.13
CA LEU A 342 -18.80 -14.80 1.54
C LEU A 342 -19.04 -13.62 2.51
N ASP A 343 -20.00 -12.74 2.21
CA ASP A 343 -20.45 -11.66 3.10
C ASP A 343 -20.92 -12.18 4.47
N TRP A 344 -21.64 -13.31 4.49
CA TRP A 344 -22.05 -13.95 5.75
C TRP A 344 -20.87 -14.57 6.51
N ARG A 345 -19.94 -15.25 5.82
CA ARG A 345 -18.75 -15.88 6.43
C ARG A 345 -17.88 -14.83 7.12
N ILE A 346 -17.59 -13.71 6.46
CA ILE A 346 -16.77 -12.64 7.02
C ILE A 346 -17.43 -12.04 8.26
N ARG A 347 -18.75 -11.80 8.24
CA ARG A 347 -19.49 -11.24 9.38
C ARG A 347 -19.62 -12.19 10.56
N SER A 348 -19.72 -13.49 10.27
CA SER A 348 -19.93 -14.52 11.30
C SER A 348 -18.62 -15.04 11.88
N MET A 349 -17.49 -14.64 11.29
CA MET A 349 -16.16 -15.03 11.74
C MET A 349 -15.89 -14.50 13.15
N ARG A 350 -15.48 -15.42 14.03
CA ARG A 350 -14.95 -15.10 15.35
C ARG A 350 -13.50 -15.54 15.38
N VAL A 351 -12.59 -14.59 15.54
CA VAL A 351 -11.19 -14.91 15.81
C VAL A 351 -11.06 -15.09 17.31
N ALA A 352 -10.54 -16.23 17.74
CA ALA A 352 -10.30 -16.48 19.16
C ALA A 352 -9.25 -15.49 19.67
N THR A 353 -9.58 -14.74 20.73
CA THR A 353 -8.61 -13.90 21.43
C THR A 353 -7.86 -14.73 22.45
N THR A 354 -6.55 -14.58 22.50
CA THR A 354 -5.69 -15.21 23.49
C THR A 354 -5.50 -14.32 24.71
N ALA A 355 -5.04 -14.89 25.83
CA ALA A 355 -4.84 -14.13 27.08
C ALA A 355 -3.72 -13.08 26.98
N ASP A 356 -2.80 -13.22 26.02
CA ASP A 356 -1.71 -12.29 25.75
C ASP A 356 -2.07 -11.20 24.73
N ASP A 357 -3.30 -11.20 24.22
CA ASP A 357 -3.72 -10.23 23.22
C ASP A 357 -3.82 -8.82 23.81
N SER A 358 -3.26 -7.85 23.09
CA SER A 358 -3.42 -6.44 23.40
C SER A 358 -4.90 -6.02 23.42
N ALA A 359 -5.23 -4.95 24.14
CA ALA A 359 -6.58 -4.38 24.14
C ALA A 359 -7.07 -3.98 22.73
N ASP A 360 -6.15 -3.73 21.81
CA ASP A 360 -6.42 -3.34 20.41
C ASP A 360 -6.65 -4.54 19.48
N THR A 361 -6.26 -5.76 19.86
CA THR A 361 -6.42 -6.97 19.03
C THR A 361 -7.86 -7.23 18.56
N PRO A 362 -8.91 -7.14 19.41
CA PRO A 362 -10.29 -7.29 18.94
C PRO A 362 -10.71 -6.16 18.00
N LEU A 363 -10.25 -4.93 18.23
CA LEU A 363 -10.53 -3.79 17.36
C LEU A 363 -9.86 -3.95 16.00
N LEU A 364 -8.63 -4.46 15.95
CA LEU A 364 -7.90 -4.71 14.71
C LEU A 364 -8.55 -5.84 13.89
N THR A 365 -9.03 -6.88 14.57
CA THR A 365 -9.81 -7.97 13.97
C THR A 365 -11.08 -7.43 13.33
N GLU A 366 -11.86 -6.63 14.08
CA GLU A 366 -13.06 -5.99 13.57
C GLU A 366 -12.74 -5.06 12.38
N LEU A 367 -11.65 -4.30 12.46
CA LEU A 367 -11.21 -3.41 11.38
C LEU A 367 -10.92 -4.16 10.08
N TYR A 368 -10.25 -5.32 10.15
CA TYR A 368 -10.02 -6.18 8.99
C TYR A 368 -11.32 -6.70 8.38
N GLN A 369 -12.26 -7.15 9.22
CA GLN A 369 -13.57 -7.61 8.77
C GLN A 369 -14.34 -6.51 8.06
N LEU A 370 -14.37 -5.30 8.65
CA LEU A 370 -15.03 -4.13 8.06
C LEU A 370 -14.39 -3.76 6.71
N ALA A 371 -13.05 -3.76 6.62
CA ALA A 371 -12.35 -3.49 5.37
C ALA A 371 -12.72 -4.51 4.28
N MET A 372 -12.73 -5.81 4.59
CA MET A 372 -13.14 -6.85 3.64
C MET A 372 -14.59 -6.68 3.17
N LEU A 373 -15.51 -6.37 4.09
CA LEU A 373 -16.94 -6.20 3.77
C LEU A 373 -17.19 -4.96 2.91
N VAL A 374 -16.53 -3.83 3.23
CA VAL A 374 -16.60 -2.60 2.44
C VAL A 374 -16.01 -2.83 1.06
N TYR A 375 -14.82 -3.42 0.96
CA TYR A 375 -14.19 -3.72 -0.32
C TYR A 375 -15.04 -4.66 -1.17
N LEU A 376 -15.54 -5.76 -0.59
CA LEU A 376 -16.41 -6.71 -1.28
C LEU A 376 -17.68 -6.03 -1.82
N ASN A 377 -18.35 -5.20 -1.01
CA ASN A 377 -19.54 -4.49 -1.44
C ASN A 377 -19.24 -3.48 -2.55
N ARG A 378 -18.16 -2.69 -2.43
CA ARG A 378 -17.79 -1.65 -3.40
C ARG A 378 -17.29 -2.24 -4.72
N ALA A 379 -16.42 -3.25 -4.66
CA ALA A 379 -15.84 -3.89 -5.84
C ALA A 379 -16.86 -4.70 -6.64
N THR A 380 -17.94 -5.16 -6.01
CA THR A 380 -19.06 -5.84 -6.68
C THR A 380 -20.20 -4.89 -7.05
N GLU A 381 -19.96 -3.58 -7.04
CA GLU A 381 -20.96 -2.54 -7.38
C GLU A 381 -22.26 -2.66 -6.57
N ASN A 382 -22.13 -3.00 -5.28
CA ASN A 382 -23.26 -3.18 -4.38
C ASN A 382 -24.29 -4.20 -4.93
N LEU A 383 -23.81 -5.31 -5.51
CA LEU A 383 -24.63 -6.41 -6.02
C LEU A 383 -25.71 -6.92 -5.03
N LEU A 384 -25.41 -6.83 -3.73
CA LEU A 384 -26.31 -7.27 -2.66
C LEU A 384 -27.32 -6.19 -2.20
N ASN A 385 -27.29 -4.98 -2.75
CA ASN A 385 -28.16 -3.85 -2.37
C ASN A 385 -28.12 -3.51 -0.87
N GLN A 386 -26.93 -3.41 -0.30
CA GLN A 386 -26.70 -3.27 1.14
C GLN A 386 -26.16 -1.89 1.58
N TRP A 387 -26.35 -0.84 0.77
CA TRP A 387 -25.88 0.52 1.06
C TRP A 387 -26.03 0.99 2.53
N PRO A 388 -27.19 0.86 3.19
CA PRO A 388 -27.34 1.29 4.59
C PRO A 388 -26.52 0.46 5.59
N ARG A 389 -26.17 -0.78 5.24
CA ARG A 389 -25.27 -1.61 6.05
C ARG A 389 -23.82 -1.22 5.80
N THR A 390 -23.43 -1.04 4.54
CA THR A 390 -22.08 -0.57 4.18
C THR A 390 -21.76 0.76 4.84
N GLN A 391 -22.71 1.71 4.86
CA GLN A 391 -22.49 3.00 5.55
C GLN A 391 -22.26 2.81 7.06
N ARG A 392 -23.06 1.96 7.73
CA ARG A 392 -22.85 1.65 9.16
C ARG A 392 -21.49 0.99 9.43
N GLN A 393 -21.02 0.14 8.50
CA GLN A 393 -19.69 -0.47 8.58
C GLN A 393 -18.58 0.59 8.45
N ILE A 394 -18.73 1.54 7.53
CA ILE A 394 -17.81 2.67 7.36
C ILE A 394 -17.80 3.55 8.62
N ASP A 395 -18.96 3.92 9.15
CA ASP A 395 -19.07 4.75 10.35
C ASP A 395 -18.40 4.06 11.56
N ARG A 396 -18.63 2.74 11.71
CA ARG A 396 -17.98 1.93 12.74
C ARG A 396 -16.47 1.87 12.55
N ALA A 397 -16.00 1.69 11.31
CA ALA A 397 -14.58 1.69 10.99
C ALA A 397 -13.89 3.00 11.40
N PHE A 398 -14.45 4.15 11.04
CA PHE A 398 -13.88 5.45 11.46
C PHE A 398 -13.90 5.65 12.98
N ALA A 399 -14.92 5.14 13.67
CA ALA A 399 -14.92 5.15 15.14
C ALA A 399 -13.78 4.31 15.73
N ILE A 400 -13.46 3.15 15.12
CA ILE A 400 -12.33 2.30 15.55
C ILE A 400 -11.00 2.97 15.22
N LEU A 401 -10.81 3.48 13.99
CA LEU A 401 -9.58 4.15 13.56
C LEU A 401 -9.21 5.34 14.47
N ALA A 402 -10.21 6.08 14.96
CA ALA A 402 -10.01 7.19 15.90
C ALA A 402 -9.65 6.75 17.33
N GLN A 403 -9.91 5.49 17.69
CA GLN A 403 -9.64 4.94 19.03
C GLN A 403 -8.32 4.18 19.11
N LEU A 404 -7.90 3.52 18.02
CA LEU A 404 -6.67 2.73 17.98
C LEU A 404 -5.45 3.61 18.25
N ASP A 405 -4.50 3.12 19.05
CA ASP A 405 -3.23 3.81 19.32
C ASP A 405 -2.31 3.83 18.09
N SER A 406 -2.29 2.72 17.36
CA SER A 406 -1.52 2.51 16.14
C SER A 406 -2.14 1.36 15.33
N CYS A 407 -1.96 1.37 14.00
CA CYS A 407 -2.32 0.26 13.14
C CYS A 407 -1.25 0.08 12.08
N ASP A 408 -0.49 -1.00 12.17
CA ASP A 408 0.59 -1.33 11.23
C ASP A 408 0.09 -2.16 10.03
N ARG A 409 -1.23 -2.34 9.90
CA ARG A 409 -1.86 -3.15 8.86
C ARG A 409 -2.33 -2.24 7.72
N GLN A 410 -1.59 -2.23 6.62
CA GLN A 410 -1.80 -1.25 5.55
C GLN A 410 -3.11 -1.49 4.77
N PHE A 411 -3.48 -2.74 4.51
CA PHE A 411 -4.73 -3.08 3.80
C PHE A 411 -5.99 -2.45 4.42
N PRO A 412 -6.34 -2.67 5.72
CA PRO A 412 -7.54 -2.09 6.28
C PRO A 412 -7.50 -0.56 6.32
N VAL A 413 -6.34 0.03 6.62
CA VAL A 413 -6.16 1.49 6.60
C VAL A 413 -6.41 2.06 5.21
N PHE A 414 -5.88 1.41 4.16
CA PHE A 414 -6.07 1.83 2.78
C PHE A 414 -7.53 1.73 2.35
N ILE A 415 -8.17 0.56 2.49
CA ILE A 415 -9.55 0.37 2.05
C ILE A 415 -10.52 1.30 2.77
N LEU A 416 -10.42 1.40 4.09
CA LEU A 416 -11.32 2.23 4.88
C LEU A 416 -11.00 3.72 4.69
N GLY A 417 -9.73 4.06 4.50
CA GLY A 417 -9.31 5.42 4.17
C GLY A 417 -9.85 5.90 2.83
N CYS A 418 -10.04 5.02 1.84
CA CYS A 418 -10.68 5.37 0.57
C CYS A 418 -12.13 5.85 0.73
N GLU A 419 -12.78 5.53 1.85
CA GLU A 419 -14.16 5.93 2.14
C GLU A 419 -14.27 7.28 2.88
N ALA A 420 -13.15 7.97 3.14
CA ALA A 420 -13.14 9.26 3.80
C ALA A 420 -13.75 10.36 2.92
N LYS A 421 -14.91 10.89 3.32
CA LYS A 421 -15.67 11.93 2.59
C LYS A 421 -15.54 13.32 3.20
N SER A 422 -15.05 13.42 4.43
CA SER A 422 -14.83 14.70 5.11
C SER A 422 -13.38 14.87 5.54
N ASP A 423 -12.98 16.11 5.75
CA ASP A 423 -11.62 16.43 6.20
C ASP A 423 -11.32 15.85 7.58
N GLU A 424 -12.33 15.72 8.45
CA GLU A 424 -12.19 15.06 9.75
C GLU A 424 -11.86 13.57 9.60
N GLN A 425 -12.55 12.87 8.68
CA GLN A 425 -12.27 11.48 8.39
C GLN A 425 -10.87 11.30 7.77
N ARG A 426 -10.48 12.18 6.84
CA ARG A 426 -9.15 12.19 6.23
C ARG A 426 -8.07 12.43 7.30
N ALA A 427 -8.30 13.37 8.23
CA ALA A 427 -7.40 13.66 9.32
C ALA A 427 -7.22 12.46 10.27
N VAL A 428 -8.29 11.73 10.60
CA VAL A 428 -8.21 10.49 11.41
C VAL A 428 -7.28 9.46 10.77
N VAL A 429 -7.38 9.27 9.46
CA VAL A 429 -6.56 8.29 8.72
C VAL A 429 -5.10 8.73 8.67
N LEU A 430 -4.83 10.01 8.38
CA LEU A 430 -3.48 10.55 8.34
C LEU A 430 -2.81 10.53 9.72
N ASP A 431 -3.54 10.87 10.79
CA ASP A 431 -3.02 10.81 12.16
C ASP A 431 -2.68 9.37 12.57
N LEU A 432 -3.56 8.40 12.29
CA LEU A 432 -3.27 6.99 12.55
C LEU A 432 -2.01 6.52 11.79
N THR A 433 -1.86 6.98 10.55
CA THR A 433 -0.68 6.67 9.73
C THR A 433 0.60 7.23 10.34
N ASP A 434 0.56 8.49 10.80
CA ASP A 434 1.70 9.15 11.44
C ASP A 434 2.06 8.51 12.80
N ARG A 435 1.06 8.01 13.53
CA ARG A 435 1.28 7.24 14.77
C ARG A 435 1.88 5.86 14.49
N ALA A 436 1.43 5.18 13.43
CA ALA A 436 1.97 3.88 13.02
C ALA A 436 3.45 3.96 12.59
N GLU A 437 3.84 5.01 11.86
CA GLU A 437 5.23 5.22 11.43
C GLU A 437 6.18 5.56 12.60
N LYS A 438 5.67 6.18 13.67
CA LYS A 438 6.44 6.45 14.90
C LYS A 438 6.57 5.23 15.82
N GLY A 439 5.80 4.18 15.55
CA GLY A 439 5.78 2.95 16.34
C GLY A 439 7.05 2.11 16.17
N VAL A 440 7.24 1.12 17.04
CA VAL A 440 8.44 0.28 17.01
C VAL A 440 8.50 -0.66 15.78
N SER A 441 7.36 -0.85 15.09
CA SER A 441 7.32 -1.56 13.81
C SER A 441 7.76 -0.69 12.63
N SER A 442 7.91 0.64 12.81
CA SER A 442 8.41 1.67 11.87
C SER A 442 8.49 1.29 10.40
N ARG A 443 7.40 0.80 9.82
CA ARG A 443 7.27 0.52 8.38
C ARG A 443 6.71 1.76 7.70
N SER A 444 7.24 2.07 6.52
CA SER A 444 6.79 3.21 5.73
C SER A 444 5.34 3.02 5.26
N PHE A 445 4.47 3.97 5.59
CA PHE A 445 3.11 4.09 5.06
C PHE A 445 3.04 5.05 3.85
N ASN A 446 4.18 5.49 3.34
CA ASN A 446 4.24 6.50 2.27
C ASN A 446 3.43 6.11 1.01
N HIS A 447 3.38 4.83 0.64
CA HIS A 447 2.52 4.35 -0.45
C HIS A 447 1.04 4.52 -0.13
N VAL A 448 0.57 4.03 1.02
CA VAL A 448 -0.82 4.16 1.46
C VAL A 448 -1.22 5.63 1.51
N ARG A 449 -0.40 6.48 2.15
CA ARG A 449 -0.64 7.92 2.27
C ARG A 449 -0.81 8.60 0.91
N ARG A 450 0.10 8.34 -0.04
CA ARG A 450 0.04 8.94 -1.39
C ARG A 450 -1.14 8.42 -2.21
N LEU A 451 -1.42 7.12 -2.15
CA LEU A 451 -2.56 6.53 -2.85
C LEU A 451 -3.88 7.09 -2.33
N LEU A 452 -4.03 7.22 -1.00
CA LEU A 452 -5.21 7.80 -0.38
C LEU A 452 -5.41 9.25 -0.81
N GLN A 453 -4.37 10.07 -0.75
CA GLN A 453 -4.42 11.46 -1.19
C GLN A 453 -4.83 11.58 -2.67
N ALA A 454 -4.25 10.74 -3.55
CA ALA A 454 -4.61 10.72 -4.96
C ALA A 454 -6.08 10.29 -5.16
N ILE A 455 -6.57 9.28 -4.43
CA ILE A 455 -7.97 8.84 -4.47
C ILE A 455 -8.91 9.94 -4.00
N TRP A 456 -8.62 10.59 -2.88
CA TRP A 456 -9.41 11.71 -2.37
C TRP A 456 -9.45 12.88 -3.35
N ALA A 457 -8.33 13.18 -4.02
CA ALA A 457 -8.29 14.21 -5.05
C ALA A 457 -9.16 13.84 -6.26
N GLN A 458 -9.27 12.55 -6.62
CA GLN A 458 -10.20 12.12 -7.66
C GLN A 458 -11.66 12.29 -7.25
N ASP A 459 -11.99 12.00 -5.99
CA ASP A 459 -13.35 12.21 -5.46
C ASP A 459 -13.71 13.70 -5.42
N ASP A 460 -12.76 14.56 -5.02
CA ASP A 460 -12.96 16.01 -4.96
C ASP A 460 -13.09 16.67 -6.34
N LEU A 461 -12.46 16.10 -7.37
CA LEU A 461 -12.51 16.59 -8.76
C LEU A 461 -13.73 16.10 -9.53
N ALA A 462 -14.36 15.01 -9.10
CA ALA A 462 -15.46 14.39 -9.82
C ALA A 462 -16.75 15.21 -9.73
N GLU A 463 -17.48 15.33 -10.85
CA GLU A 463 -18.83 15.93 -10.88
C GLU A 463 -19.94 14.93 -10.48
N GLY A 464 -19.57 13.66 -10.25
CA GLY A 464 -20.45 12.57 -9.83
C GLY A 464 -19.65 11.35 -9.36
N ASP A 465 -20.32 10.24 -9.06
CA ASP A 465 -19.65 9.05 -8.52
C ASP A 465 -18.75 8.38 -9.57
N ILE A 466 -17.46 8.29 -9.26
CA ILE A 466 -16.51 7.46 -10.01
C ILE A 466 -16.67 6.01 -9.55
N ASN A 467 -16.72 5.08 -10.51
CA ASN A 467 -16.74 3.65 -10.17
C ASN A 467 -15.55 3.29 -9.26
N TYR A 468 -15.84 2.67 -8.12
CA TYR A 468 -14.84 2.38 -7.09
C TYR A 468 -13.67 1.54 -7.63
N TRP A 469 -13.99 0.49 -8.38
CA TRP A 469 -12.97 -0.39 -8.95
C TRP A 469 -12.07 0.34 -9.94
N ASP A 470 -12.67 1.13 -10.83
CA ASP A 470 -11.93 1.86 -11.86
C ASP A 470 -11.03 2.92 -11.21
N LYS A 471 -11.54 3.63 -10.19
CA LYS A 471 -10.77 4.59 -9.40
C LYS A 471 -9.55 3.92 -8.75
N LEU A 472 -9.75 2.82 -8.01
CA LEU A 472 -8.64 2.12 -7.35
C LEU A 472 -7.61 1.60 -8.35
N SER A 473 -8.08 0.90 -9.40
CA SER A 473 -7.20 0.31 -10.41
C SER A 473 -6.46 1.37 -11.23
N TYR A 474 -7.11 2.51 -11.47
CA TYR A 474 -6.48 3.60 -12.17
C TYR A 474 -5.41 4.30 -11.33
N VAL A 475 -5.69 4.62 -10.07
CA VAL A 475 -4.69 5.26 -9.19
C VAL A 475 -3.54 4.30 -8.90
N ILE A 476 -3.81 3.06 -8.49
CA ILE A 476 -2.79 2.06 -8.18
C ILE A 476 -1.96 1.73 -9.43
N GLY A 477 -2.58 1.58 -10.61
CA GLY A 477 -1.88 1.36 -11.86
C GLY A 477 -0.98 2.52 -12.33
N CYS A 478 -1.05 3.70 -11.70
CA CYS A 478 -0.11 4.80 -11.94
C CYS A 478 1.18 4.68 -11.11
N CYS A 479 1.24 3.78 -10.12
CA CYS A 479 2.48 3.50 -9.40
C CYS A 479 3.50 2.84 -10.32
N ARG A 480 4.76 3.31 -10.27
CA ARG A 480 5.87 2.70 -11.01
C ARG A 480 6.27 1.33 -10.47
N ILE A 481 6.15 1.14 -9.16
CA ILE A 481 6.44 -0.10 -8.42
C ILE A 481 5.13 -0.58 -7.80
N MET A 482 4.95 -1.90 -7.67
CA MET A 482 3.73 -2.42 -7.07
C MET A 482 3.63 -1.93 -5.64
N PRO A 483 2.55 -1.26 -5.23
CA PRO A 483 2.33 -1.03 -3.82
C PRO A 483 2.16 -2.37 -3.11
N THR A 484 2.68 -2.44 -1.90
CA THR A 484 2.42 -3.52 -0.96
C THR A 484 1.45 -3.01 0.10
N PHE A 485 0.56 -3.88 0.58
CA PHE A 485 -0.44 -3.55 1.60
C PHE A 485 -0.38 -4.50 2.82
N VAL A 486 0.80 -5.11 3.02
CA VAL A 486 1.14 -5.91 4.21
C VAL A 486 1.30 -5.06 5.46
#